data_AF-A0A014NPH9-F1
#
_entry.id   AF-A0A014NPH9-F1
#
_cell.length_a   1.000
_cell.length_b   1.000
_cell.length_c   1.000
_cell.angle_alpha   90.00
_cell.angle_beta   90.00
_cell.angle_gamma   90.00
#
_symmetry.space_group_name_H-M   'P 1'
#
loop_
_entity.id
_entity.type
_entity.pdbx_description
1 polymer ?
#
loop_
_entity_poly.entity_id
_entity_poly.type
_entity_poly.pdbx_seq_one_letter_code
_entity_poly.pdbx_strand_id
1 'polypeptide(L)'
;MRYEDLEFKIPIESKEYEKDSKFVIEQIINILQERKNSGDDKIIINTNLKLGLPLENINKIADPMIEAWATEVFASIRNVQNNKYNLINVEAQERLGMADIILEFKKDNVKVLTGNIDVKATANDIIDSGKGPNITSFSRIRTAYVVDPDYMFIVLSIKHKVYSERNERTQLMDGIMQVVDFNAYDLKFIGDNDINYNPALGTGQIQIKDIHNVSFKRRTTWEMCQLLDKKYLHSSRRTFEDFYREAIKNKWIKL
;
A
#
# COMPACT_ATOMS: atom_id res chain seq x y z
N MET A 1 -19.83 29.42 -8.12
CA MET A 1 -18.40 29.06 -8.12
C MET A 1 -18.32 27.64 -8.64
N ARG A 2 -17.45 27.38 -9.59
CA ARG A 2 -17.19 26.07 -10.18
C ARG A 2 -15.77 25.66 -9.87
N TYR A 3 -15.44 24.41 -10.15
CA TYR A 3 -14.10 23.87 -9.92
C TYR A 3 -13.02 24.68 -10.65
N GLU A 4 -13.31 25.15 -11.85
CA GLU A 4 -12.40 25.93 -12.69
C GLU A 4 -12.16 27.34 -12.15
N ASP A 5 -13.04 27.84 -11.27
CA ASP A 5 -12.93 29.17 -10.66
C ASP A 5 -12.04 29.15 -9.39
N LEU A 6 -11.55 27.98 -8.97
CA LEU A 6 -10.76 27.81 -7.74
C LEU A 6 -9.26 28.06 -7.98
N GLU A 7 -8.64 28.83 -7.09
CA GLU A 7 -7.18 29.00 -7.06
C GLU A 7 -6.52 27.88 -6.25
N PHE A 8 -6.00 26.85 -6.91
CA PHE A 8 -5.36 25.72 -6.24
C PHE A 8 -3.94 26.01 -5.75
N LYS A 9 -3.56 25.34 -4.65
CA LYS A 9 -2.15 25.12 -4.31
C LYS A 9 -1.64 23.97 -5.16
N ILE A 10 -0.78 24.30 -6.11
CA ILE A 10 -0.22 23.34 -7.06
C ILE A 10 1.05 22.73 -6.43
N PRO A 11 1.06 21.43 -6.08
CA PRO A 11 2.26 20.77 -5.59
C PRO A 11 3.28 20.60 -6.73
N ILE A 12 4.55 20.85 -6.42
CA ILE A 12 5.67 20.71 -7.35
C ILE A 12 6.63 19.67 -6.75
N GLU A 13 6.61 18.48 -7.33
CA GLU A 13 7.51 17.38 -6.97
C GLU A 13 8.94 17.64 -7.45
N SER A 14 9.89 16.95 -6.82
CA SER A 14 11.27 16.89 -7.27
C SER A 14 11.37 16.25 -8.66
N LYS A 15 12.32 16.75 -9.46
CA LYS A 15 12.66 16.16 -10.77
C LYS A 15 13.15 14.71 -10.67
N GLU A 16 13.63 14.31 -9.49
CA GLU A 16 14.13 12.95 -9.23
C GLU A 16 13.05 12.02 -8.68
N TYR A 17 11.82 12.50 -8.40
CA TYR A 17 10.77 11.72 -7.75
C TYR A 17 10.60 10.33 -8.38
N GLU A 18 10.46 10.27 -9.71
CA GLU A 18 10.19 9.00 -10.40
C GLU A 18 11.34 7.99 -10.21
N LYS A 19 12.59 8.45 -10.25
CA LYS A 19 13.76 7.61 -10.00
C LYS A 19 13.88 7.20 -8.54
N ASP A 20 13.47 8.07 -7.63
CA ASP A 20 13.51 7.79 -6.19
C ASP A 20 12.42 6.80 -5.79
N SER A 21 11.20 6.99 -6.27
CA SER A 21 10.08 6.06 -6.11
C SER A 21 10.41 4.69 -6.70
N LYS A 22 10.98 4.66 -7.92
CA LYS A 22 11.46 3.41 -8.53
C LYS A 22 12.52 2.72 -7.68
N PHE A 23 13.49 3.46 -7.14
CA PHE A 23 14.51 2.90 -6.24
C PHE A 23 13.88 2.27 -4.99
N VAL A 24 12.93 2.94 -4.33
CA VAL A 24 12.24 2.41 -3.15
C VAL A 24 11.49 1.12 -3.49
N ILE A 25 10.73 1.10 -4.59
CA ILE A 25 10.01 -0.09 -5.07
C ILE A 25 10.98 -1.24 -5.34
N GLU A 26 12.09 -0.97 -6.04
CA GLU A 26 13.11 -1.99 -6.34
C GLU A 26 13.71 -2.58 -5.06
N GLN A 27 14.00 -1.77 -4.03
CA GLN A 27 14.50 -2.29 -2.76
C GLN A 27 13.47 -3.20 -2.07
N ILE A 28 12.20 -2.80 -2.03
CA ILE A 28 11.11 -3.60 -1.47
C ILE A 28 11.02 -4.97 -2.17
N ILE A 29 10.96 -4.96 -3.50
CA ILE A 29 10.89 -6.18 -4.32
C ILE A 29 12.11 -7.07 -4.10
N ASN A 30 13.32 -6.50 -4.07
CA ASN A 30 14.55 -7.28 -3.89
C ASN A 30 14.65 -7.91 -2.49
N ILE A 31 14.13 -7.25 -1.45
CA ILE A 31 14.07 -7.81 -0.09
C ILE A 31 13.13 -9.02 -0.06
N LEU A 32 11.91 -8.87 -0.59
CA LEU A 32 10.91 -9.94 -0.60
C LEU A 32 11.35 -11.12 -1.49
N GLN A 33 12.00 -10.84 -2.61
CA GLN A 33 12.54 -11.87 -3.50
C GLN A 33 13.65 -12.67 -2.83
N GLU A 34 14.50 -12.04 -2.03
CA GLU A 34 15.52 -12.76 -1.26
C GLU A 34 14.91 -13.72 -0.25
N ARG A 35 13.89 -13.26 0.50
CA ARG A 35 13.14 -14.11 1.45
C ARG A 35 12.51 -15.32 0.77
N LYS A 36 11.88 -15.09 -0.38
CA LYS A 36 11.32 -16.17 -1.19
C LYS A 36 12.38 -17.14 -1.68
N ASN A 37 13.52 -16.63 -2.15
CA ASN A 37 14.64 -17.48 -2.61
C ASN A 37 15.29 -18.29 -1.49
N SER A 38 15.29 -17.79 -0.25
CA SER A 38 15.80 -18.51 0.91
C SER A 38 14.80 -19.51 1.53
N GLY A 39 13.57 -19.57 1.00
CA GLY A 39 12.48 -20.38 1.58
C GLY A 39 11.95 -19.83 2.92
N ASP A 40 12.21 -18.55 3.20
CA ASP A 40 11.71 -17.81 4.35
C ASP A 40 10.45 -17.01 3.96
N ASP A 41 9.52 -17.72 3.30
CA ASP A 41 8.29 -17.19 2.69
C ASP A 41 7.03 -17.71 3.37
N LYS A 42 7.15 -18.29 4.57
CA LYS A 42 6.06 -18.98 5.26
C LYS A 42 5.80 -18.37 6.64
N ILE A 43 4.53 -18.11 6.91
CA ILE A 43 4.02 -17.88 8.27
C ILE A 43 3.47 -19.21 8.76
N ILE A 44 4.04 -19.71 9.87
CA ILE A 44 3.60 -20.94 10.52
C ILE A 44 2.66 -20.56 11.66
N ILE A 45 1.43 -21.07 11.61
CA ILE A 45 0.40 -20.80 12.61
C ILE A 45 0.11 -22.09 13.36
N ASN A 46 0.72 -22.21 14.53
CA ASN A 46 0.48 -23.34 15.42
C ASN A 46 -0.81 -23.10 16.22
N THR A 47 -1.66 -24.12 16.31
CA THR A 47 -2.87 -24.08 17.13
C THR A 47 -2.98 -25.37 17.94
N ASN A 48 -3.80 -25.35 18.99
CA ASN A 48 -4.17 -26.55 19.73
C ASN A 48 -5.38 -27.29 19.11
N LEU A 49 -5.84 -26.87 17.92
CA LEU A 49 -6.95 -27.50 17.22
C LEU A 49 -6.46 -28.77 16.53
N LYS A 50 -7.03 -29.93 16.88
CA LYS A 50 -6.65 -31.23 16.29
C LYS A 50 -6.80 -31.27 14.77
N LEU A 51 -7.77 -30.52 14.24
CA LEU A 51 -8.06 -30.43 12.82
C LEU A 51 -7.38 -29.22 12.13
N GLY A 52 -6.62 -28.43 12.89
CA GLY A 52 -5.95 -27.22 12.40
C GLY A 52 -6.87 -26.00 12.32
N LEU A 53 -6.38 -24.94 11.67
CA LEU A 53 -7.15 -23.73 11.43
C LEU A 53 -8.29 -23.97 10.42
N PRO A 54 -9.44 -23.30 10.58
CA PRO A 54 -10.50 -23.27 9.57
C PRO A 54 -10.01 -22.49 8.34
N LEU A 55 -9.41 -23.20 7.39
CA LEU A 55 -8.80 -22.61 6.19
C LEU A 55 -9.82 -21.82 5.35
N GLU A 56 -11.10 -22.21 5.39
CA GLU A 56 -12.18 -21.53 4.69
C GLU A 56 -12.44 -20.09 5.19
N ASN A 57 -11.97 -19.75 6.40
CA ASN A 57 -12.09 -18.42 6.99
C ASN A 57 -10.76 -17.68 7.10
N ILE A 58 -9.68 -18.19 6.51
CA ILE A 58 -8.34 -17.62 6.65
C ILE A 58 -8.25 -16.19 6.11
N ASN A 59 -9.10 -15.84 5.14
CA ASN A 59 -9.20 -14.50 4.58
C ASN A 59 -9.53 -13.41 5.61
N LYS A 60 -10.10 -13.77 6.78
CA LYS A 60 -10.38 -12.82 7.86
C LYS A 60 -9.14 -12.43 8.66
N ILE A 61 -8.08 -13.22 8.59
CA ILE A 61 -6.82 -13.00 9.31
C ILE A 61 -5.63 -12.84 8.36
N ALA A 62 -5.82 -13.07 7.06
CA ALA A 62 -4.75 -13.01 6.06
C ALA A 62 -4.10 -11.63 5.96
N ASP A 63 -4.89 -10.56 5.80
CA ASP A 63 -4.37 -9.19 5.73
C ASP A 63 -3.49 -8.85 6.95
N PRO A 64 -3.97 -8.93 8.21
CA PRO A 64 -3.14 -8.56 9.37
C PRO A 64 -1.93 -9.48 9.57
N MET A 65 -2.00 -10.75 9.16
CA MET A 65 -0.84 -11.66 9.25
C MET A 65 0.24 -11.34 8.21
N ILE A 66 -0.17 -11.03 6.97
CA ILE A 66 0.76 -10.64 5.91
C ILE A 66 1.38 -9.27 6.20
N GLU A 67 0.60 -8.32 6.73
CA GLU A 67 1.09 -7.02 7.21
C GLU A 67 2.18 -7.19 8.29
N ALA A 68 1.91 -8.02 9.30
CA ALA A 68 2.86 -8.32 10.36
C ALA A 68 4.13 -9.00 9.82
N TRP A 69 3.97 -10.01 8.95
CA TRP A 69 5.10 -10.69 8.32
C TRP A 69 5.96 -9.74 7.48
N ALA A 70 5.34 -8.89 6.64
CA ALA A 70 6.08 -7.91 5.85
C ALA A 70 6.87 -6.95 6.76
N THR A 71 6.26 -6.50 7.86
CA THR A 71 6.91 -5.67 8.87
C THR A 71 8.14 -6.36 9.46
N GLU A 72 8.01 -7.62 9.88
CA GLU A 72 9.12 -8.40 10.45
C GLU A 72 10.23 -8.66 9.43
N VAL A 73 9.87 -8.92 8.17
CA VAL A 73 10.83 -9.05 7.06
C VAL A 73 11.66 -7.78 6.90
N PHE A 74 11.04 -6.61 6.85
CA PHE A 74 11.79 -5.36 6.72
C PHE A 74 12.61 -5.06 7.99
N ALA A 75 12.03 -5.25 9.18
CA ALA A 75 12.70 -4.98 10.46
C ALA A 75 13.96 -5.84 10.64
N SER A 76 13.90 -7.11 10.25
CA SER A 76 15.05 -8.02 10.31
C SER A 76 16.19 -7.59 9.38
N ILE A 77 15.90 -7.03 8.20
CA ILE A 77 16.92 -6.44 7.32
C ILE A 77 17.55 -5.19 7.95
N ARG A 78 16.73 -4.31 8.54
CA ARG A 78 17.21 -3.08 9.20
C ARG A 78 18.14 -3.37 10.37
N ASN A 79 17.97 -4.50 11.05
CA ASN A 79 18.85 -4.94 12.14
C ASN A 79 20.22 -5.47 11.66
N VAL A 80 20.41 -5.68 10.35
CA VAL A 80 21.70 -6.05 9.76
C VAL A 80 22.51 -4.78 9.49
N GLN A 81 23.66 -4.67 10.16
CA GLN A 81 24.60 -3.57 9.94
C GLN A 81 25.07 -3.56 8.48
N ASN A 82 25.03 -2.39 7.83
CA ASN A 82 25.41 -2.21 6.43
C ASN A 82 24.65 -3.14 5.47
N ASN A 83 23.34 -3.37 5.72
CA ASN A 83 22.52 -4.15 4.79
C ASN A 83 22.60 -3.56 3.37
N LYS A 84 22.68 -4.45 2.38
CA LYS A 84 22.89 -4.08 0.96
C LYS A 84 21.75 -3.26 0.34
N TYR A 85 20.60 -3.20 1.01
CA TYR A 85 19.43 -2.46 0.57
C TYR A 85 19.44 -1.01 1.04
N ASN A 86 20.39 -0.65 1.92
CA ASN A 86 20.45 0.65 2.59
C ASN A 86 19.15 1.02 3.33
N LEU A 87 18.42 0.02 3.84
CA LEU A 87 17.24 0.22 4.68
C LEU A 87 17.71 0.65 6.08
N ILE A 88 17.35 1.87 6.48
CA ILE A 88 17.82 2.48 7.73
C ILE A 88 16.74 2.56 8.81
N ASN A 89 15.46 2.61 8.41
CA ASN A 89 14.34 2.66 9.34
C ASN A 89 13.16 1.81 8.86
N VAL A 90 12.46 1.23 9.82
CA VAL A 90 11.22 0.46 9.64
C VAL A 90 10.32 0.81 10.81
N GLU A 91 9.13 1.34 10.53
CA GLU A 91 8.17 1.73 11.54
C GLU A 91 6.79 1.19 11.17
N ALA A 92 6.26 0.29 12.00
CA ALA A 92 4.87 -0.14 11.92
C ALA A 92 3.97 1.00 12.43
N GLN A 93 2.93 1.34 11.67
CA GLN A 93 2.00 2.40 12.05
C GLN A 93 0.86 1.85 12.91
N GLU A 94 0.33 2.70 13.79
CA GLU A 94 -0.86 2.37 14.57
C GLU A 94 -2.13 2.32 13.69
N ARG A 95 -3.21 1.76 14.25
CA ARG A 95 -4.53 1.72 13.60
C ARG A 95 -4.95 3.13 13.19
N LEU A 96 -5.44 3.28 11.95
CA LEU A 96 -5.75 4.55 11.28
C LEU A 96 -4.53 5.36 10.81
N GLY A 97 -3.32 4.79 10.86
CA GLY A 97 -2.13 5.29 10.15
C GLY A 97 -2.41 5.57 8.67
N MET A 98 -1.54 6.37 8.05
CA MET A 98 -1.71 6.67 6.62
C MET A 98 -1.39 5.45 5.75
N ALA A 99 -0.41 4.67 6.20
CA ALA A 99 0.06 3.42 5.64
C ALA A 99 0.27 2.42 6.80
N ASP A 100 0.58 1.17 6.49
CA ASP A 100 0.83 0.12 7.49
C ASP A 100 2.27 0.16 7.97
N ILE A 101 3.21 0.45 7.06
CA ILE A 101 4.65 0.46 7.33
C ILE A 101 5.28 1.72 6.73
N ILE A 102 6.13 2.40 7.48
CA ILE A 102 7.05 3.41 6.93
C ILE A 102 8.42 2.77 6.79
N LEU A 103 8.98 2.86 5.58
CA LEU A 103 10.34 2.41 5.27
C LEU A 103 11.19 3.60 4.86
N GLU A 104 12.39 3.70 5.42
CA GLU A 104 13.36 4.72 5.00
C GLU A 104 14.63 4.09 4.45
N PHE A 105 15.00 4.51 3.25
CA PHE A 105 16.19 4.05 2.56
C PHE A 105 17.19 5.18 2.37
N LYS A 106 18.48 4.87 2.51
CA LYS A 106 19.56 5.81 2.21
C LYS A 106 20.03 5.63 0.77
N LYS A 107 19.87 6.66 -0.06
CA LYS A 107 20.33 6.69 -1.46
C LYS A 107 21.54 7.61 -1.61
N ASP A 108 22.54 7.14 -2.36
CA ASP A 108 23.79 7.85 -2.66
C ASP A 108 24.53 8.39 -1.42
N ASN A 109 24.40 7.71 -0.28
CA ASN A 109 24.99 8.09 1.02
C ASN A 109 24.57 9.46 1.58
N VAL A 110 23.61 10.16 0.98
CA VAL A 110 23.20 11.51 1.39
C VAL A 110 21.69 11.63 1.56
N LYS A 111 20.91 11.13 0.59
CA LYS A 111 19.46 11.33 0.56
C LYS A 111 18.74 10.21 1.32
N VAL A 112 17.80 10.59 2.18
CA VAL A 112 16.85 9.64 2.78
C VAL A 112 15.56 9.68 1.98
N LEU A 113 15.08 8.51 1.58
CA LEU A 113 13.83 8.32 0.85
C LEU A 113 12.84 7.56 1.74
N THR A 114 11.65 8.12 1.91
CA THR A 114 10.62 7.56 2.78
C THR A 114 9.49 6.99 1.93
N GLY A 115 9.25 5.68 2.04
CA GLY A 115 8.11 4.99 1.43
C GLY A 115 7.04 4.70 2.47
N ASN A 116 5.80 5.15 2.22
CA ASN A 116 4.63 4.84 3.04
C ASN A 116 3.90 3.66 2.41
N ILE A 117 4.01 2.49 3.03
CA ILE A 117 3.63 1.21 2.45
C ILE A 117 2.27 0.74 2.99
N ASP A 118 1.27 0.66 2.11
CA ASP A 118 -0.01 -0.01 2.36
C ASP A 118 0.09 -1.45 1.85
N VAL A 119 0.08 -2.42 2.76
CA VAL A 119 0.17 -3.85 2.43
C VAL A 119 -1.24 -4.38 2.19
N LYS A 120 -1.39 -5.24 1.19
CA LYS A 120 -2.65 -5.91 0.87
C LYS A 120 -2.40 -7.37 0.58
N ALA A 121 -3.09 -8.26 1.31
CA ALA A 121 -3.01 -9.68 1.05
C ALA A 121 -4.02 -10.09 -0.01
N THR A 122 -3.58 -10.94 -0.94
CA THR A 122 -4.46 -11.57 -1.94
C THR A 122 -4.32 -13.08 -1.86
N ALA A 123 -5.43 -13.79 -1.83
CA ALA A 123 -5.40 -15.25 -1.80
C ALA A 123 -5.18 -15.77 -3.23
N ASN A 124 -4.22 -16.67 -3.40
CA ASN A 124 -3.90 -17.27 -4.70
C ASN A 124 -5.07 -18.09 -5.27
N ASP A 125 -5.82 -18.74 -4.38
CA ASP A 125 -6.80 -19.75 -4.76
C ASP A 125 -8.22 -19.15 -4.90
N ILE A 126 -8.38 -17.83 -4.77
CA ILE A 126 -9.67 -17.12 -4.87
C ILE A 126 -9.60 -16.15 -6.07
N ILE A 127 -10.40 -16.42 -7.10
CA ILE A 127 -10.41 -15.70 -8.39
C ILE A 127 -10.64 -14.19 -8.24
N ASP A 128 -11.48 -13.78 -7.29
CA ASP A 128 -11.83 -12.38 -7.06
C ASP A 128 -11.01 -11.71 -5.94
N SER A 129 -10.03 -12.41 -5.36
CA SER A 129 -9.19 -11.83 -4.31
C SER A 129 -8.34 -10.69 -4.87
N GLY A 130 -8.29 -9.58 -4.13
CA GLY A 130 -7.58 -8.38 -4.56
C GLY A 130 -8.35 -7.48 -5.52
N LYS A 131 -9.62 -7.78 -5.84
CA LYS A 131 -10.46 -6.89 -6.64
C LYS A 131 -11.10 -5.80 -5.80
N GLY A 132 -10.89 -4.54 -6.18
CA GLY A 132 -11.50 -3.37 -5.55
C GLY A 132 -11.16 -3.10 -4.07
N PRO A 133 -10.00 -3.50 -3.50
CA PRO A 133 -9.72 -3.18 -2.10
C PRO A 133 -9.65 -1.67 -1.89
N ASN A 134 -10.09 -1.23 -0.71
CA ASN A 134 -9.89 0.14 -0.25
C ASN A 134 -8.41 0.30 0.14
N ILE A 135 -7.83 1.43 -0.27
CA ILE A 135 -6.45 1.78 0.03
C ILE A 135 -6.40 2.86 1.10
N THR A 136 -7.01 4.01 0.81
CA THR A 136 -7.01 5.15 1.72
C THR A 136 -8.13 6.11 1.38
N SER A 137 -8.46 7.04 2.28
CA SER A 137 -9.53 7.99 2.03
C SER A 137 -9.09 9.09 1.07
N PHE A 138 -10.02 9.56 0.24
CA PHE A 138 -9.78 10.63 -0.74
C PHE A 138 -9.10 11.85 -0.13
N SER A 139 -9.67 12.43 0.93
CA SER A 139 -9.11 13.66 1.51
C SER A 139 -7.74 13.44 2.14
N ARG A 140 -7.46 12.25 2.71
CA ARG A 140 -6.16 11.97 3.33
C ARG A 140 -5.05 11.97 2.30
N ILE A 141 -5.17 11.14 1.26
CA ILE A 141 -4.13 11.03 0.23
C ILE A 141 -4.02 12.31 -0.60
N ARG A 142 -5.14 12.96 -0.90
CA ARG A 142 -5.15 14.22 -1.63
C ARG A 142 -4.46 15.34 -0.84
N THR A 143 -4.57 15.33 0.49
CA THR A 143 -3.87 16.27 1.37
C THR A 143 -2.39 15.94 1.47
N ALA A 144 -2.02 14.65 1.61
CA ALA A 144 -0.62 14.22 1.68
C ALA A 144 0.19 14.76 0.49
N TYR A 145 -0.33 14.63 -0.73
CA TYR A 145 0.30 15.13 -1.95
C TYR A 145 0.40 16.66 -2.05
N VAL A 146 -0.49 17.41 -1.39
CA VAL A 146 -0.40 18.89 -1.34
C VAL A 146 0.62 19.34 -0.31
N VAL A 147 0.66 18.66 0.83
CA VAL A 147 1.56 18.99 1.94
C VAL A 147 3.00 18.63 1.59
N ASP A 148 3.19 17.45 1.00
CA ASP A 148 4.47 16.94 0.54
C ASP A 148 4.34 16.47 -0.92
N PRO A 149 4.80 17.28 -1.89
CA PRO A 149 4.78 16.91 -3.30
C PRO A 149 5.60 15.66 -3.64
N ASP A 150 6.56 15.29 -2.77
CA ASP A 150 7.41 14.11 -2.91
C ASP A 150 6.93 12.91 -2.07
N TYR A 151 5.72 12.98 -1.52
CA TYR A 151 5.12 11.90 -0.74
C TYR A 151 4.96 10.62 -1.55
N MET A 152 5.68 9.56 -1.18
CA MET A 152 5.58 8.24 -1.83
C MET A 152 4.60 7.36 -1.07
N PHE A 153 3.46 7.07 -1.71
CA PHE A 153 2.49 6.12 -1.22
C PHE A 153 2.59 4.82 -2.03
N ILE A 154 3.22 3.82 -1.45
CA ILE A 154 3.48 2.54 -2.10
C ILE A 154 2.42 1.54 -1.68
N VAL A 155 1.81 0.90 -2.65
CA VAL A 155 0.90 -0.22 -2.46
C VAL A 155 1.69 -1.50 -2.66
N LEU A 156 1.77 -2.34 -1.63
CA LEU A 156 2.44 -3.63 -1.65
C LEU A 156 1.39 -4.76 -1.65
N SER A 157 1.19 -5.36 -2.82
CA SER A 157 0.31 -6.52 -3.00
C SER A 157 1.11 -7.80 -2.77
N ILE A 158 0.71 -8.60 -1.78
CA ILE A 158 1.33 -9.90 -1.49
C ILE A 158 0.28 -11.00 -1.71
N LYS A 159 0.56 -11.88 -2.66
CA LYS A 159 -0.25 -13.06 -2.93
C LYS A 159 0.21 -14.22 -2.07
N HIS A 160 -0.73 -14.88 -1.41
CA HIS A 160 -0.46 -15.98 -0.50
C HIS A 160 -1.29 -17.21 -0.84
N LYS A 161 -0.78 -18.39 -0.49
CA LYS A 161 -1.51 -19.66 -0.49
C LYS A 161 -1.57 -20.17 0.94
N VAL A 162 -2.66 -20.82 1.30
CA VAL A 162 -2.84 -21.40 2.64
C VAL A 162 -3.09 -22.89 2.56
N TYR A 163 -2.41 -23.66 3.40
CA TYR A 163 -2.60 -25.10 3.53
C TYR A 163 -2.28 -25.56 4.95
N SER A 164 -2.62 -26.81 5.28
CA SER A 164 -2.28 -27.41 6.58
C SER A 164 -1.25 -28.50 6.41
N GLU A 165 -0.35 -28.62 7.37
CA GLU A 165 0.67 -29.66 7.43
C GLU A 165 0.71 -30.31 8.81
N ARG A 166 0.93 -31.62 8.88
CA ARG A 166 0.96 -32.33 10.16
C ARG A 166 2.30 -32.10 10.85
N ASN A 167 2.27 -31.52 12.05
CA ASN A 167 3.45 -31.34 12.86
C ASN A 167 3.91 -32.69 13.44
N GLU A 168 5.12 -33.13 13.09
CA GLU A 168 5.63 -34.43 13.54
C GLU A 168 5.85 -34.51 15.05
N ARG A 169 6.14 -33.38 15.71
CA ARG A 169 6.43 -33.34 17.14
C ARG A 169 5.15 -33.30 17.98
N THR A 170 4.19 -32.47 17.61
CA THR A 170 2.94 -32.28 18.39
C THR A 170 1.81 -33.18 17.92
N GLN A 171 1.94 -33.78 16.73
CA GLN A 171 0.91 -34.56 16.04
C GLN A 171 -0.35 -33.74 15.67
N LEU A 172 -0.33 -32.42 15.86
CA LEU A 172 -1.37 -31.46 15.50
C LEU A 172 -1.19 -30.98 14.05
N MET A 173 -2.17 -30.25 13.53
CA MET A 173 -2.10 -29.63 12.20
C MET A 173 -1.69 -28.17 12.32
N ASP A 174 -0.56 -27.83 11.69
CA ASP A 174 -0.08 -26.45 11.56
C ASP A 174 -0.70 -25.82 10.32
N GLY A 175 -1.17 -24.58 10.46
CA GLY A 175 -1.57 -23.77 9.32
C GLY A 175 -0.33 -23.11 8.72
N ILE A 176 -0.15 -23.24 7.41
CA ILE A 176 0.92 -22.60 6.67
C ILE A 176 0.32 -21.56 5.73
N MET A 177 0.72 -20.32 5.90
CA MET A 177 0.44 -19.24 4.94
C MET A 177 1.74 -18.92 4.21
N GLN A 178 1.82 -19.31 2.94
CA GLN A 178 3.01 -19.14 2.12
C GLN A 178 2.82 -17.97 1.15
N VAL A 179 3.79 -17.06 1.10
CA VAL A 179 3.87 -16.01 0.09
C VAL A 179 4.28 -16.61 -1.25
N VAL A 180 3.41 -16.51 -2.24
CA VAL A 180 3.62 -17.10 -3.57
C VAL A 180 3.98 -16.08 -4.63
N ASP A 181 3.57 -14.83 -4.47
CA ASP A 181 3.87 -13.74 -5.40
C ASP A 181 3.75 -12.39 -4.72
N PHE A 182 4.37 -11.35 -5.26
CA PHE A 182 4.24 -10.00 -4.73
C PHE A 182 4.54 -8.94 -5.79
N ASN A 183 3.86 -7.81 -5.70
CA ASN A 183 4.09 -6.63 -6.52
C ASN A 183 4.01 -5.37 -5.68
N ALA A 184 4.78 -4.34 -6.05
CA ALA A 184 4.77 -3.05 -5.39
C ALA A 184 4.62 -1.92 -6.42
N TYR A 185 3.79 -0.94 -6.10
CA TYR A 185 3.46 0.16 -7.00
C TYR A 185 3.39 1.48 -6.24
N ASP A 186 3.88 2.55 -6.84
CA ASP A 186 3.55 3.90 -6.38
C ASP A 186 2.14 4.25 -6.83
N LEU A 187 1.25 4.57 -5.90
CA LEU A 187 -0.13 4.97 -6.17
C LEU A 187 -0.19 6.13 -7.18
N LYS A 188 0.79 7.04 -7.16
CA LYS A 188 0.85 8.14 -8.13
C LYS A 188 0.97 7.66 -9.56
N PHE A 189 1.56 6.49 -9.83
CA PHE A 189 1.80 5.99 -11.18
C PHE A 189 0.84 4.88 -11.63
N ILE A 190 -0.19 4.54 -10.84
CA ILE A 190 -1.21 3.57 -11.23
C ILE A 190 -2.15 4.16 -12.29
N GLY A 191 -2.42 3.43 -13.38
CA GLY A 191 -3.25 3.91 -14.50
C GLY A 191 -4.66 4.36 -14.10
N ASP A 192 -5.19 5.35 -14.83
CA ASP A 192 -6.49 5.98 -14.50
C ASP A 192 -7.66 4.98 -14.42
N ASN A 193 -7.59 3.92 -15.23
CA ASN A 193 -8.63 2.88 -15.31
C ASN A 193 -8.55 1.86 -14.16
N ASP A 194 -7.42 1.85 -13.45
CA ASP A 194 -7.19 0.94 -12.31
C ASP A 194 -7.46 1.65 -10.98
N ILE A 195 -7.56 2.99 -10.96
CA ILE A 195 -7.96 3.78 -9.80
C ILE A 195 -9.46 4.07 -9.84
N ASN A 196 -10.17 3.64 -8.79
CA ASN A 196 -11.59 3.88 -8.57
C ASN A 196 -11.82 4.70 -7.30
N TYR A 197 -12.99 5.35 -7.23
CA TYR A 197 -13.44 6.08 -6.06
C TYR A 197 -14.75 5.47 -5.55
N ASN A 198 -14.74 5.07 -4.28
CA ASN A 198 -15.90 4.53 -3.59
C ASN A 198 -16.44 5.56 -2.58
N PRO A 199 -17.65 6.13 -2.80
CA PRO A 199 -18.21 7.17 -1.93
C PRO A 199 -18.76 6.66 -0.59
N ALA A 200 -18.78 5.35 -0.33
CA ALA A 200 -19.58 4.76 0.76
C ALA A 200 -19.21 5.22 2.19
N LEU A 201 -17.97 5.63 2.45
CA LEU A 201 -17.48 5.92 3.80
C LEU A 201 -16.74 7.26 3.88
N GLY A 202 -17.11 8.10 4.83
CA GLY A 202 -16.43 9.38 5.11
C GLY A 202 -16.36 10.27 3.88
N THR A 203 -15.15 10.69 3.52
CA THR A 203 -14.86 11.47 2.28
C THR A 203 -14.81 10.59 1.02
N GLY A 204 -15.13 9.31 1.14
CA GLY A 204 -14.91 8.28 0.14
C GLY A 204 -13.49 7.72 0.18
N GLN A 205 -13.33 6.55 -0.43
CA GLN A 205 -12.11 5.74 -0.44
C GLN A 205 -11.59 5.59 -1.86
N ILE A 206 -10.27 5.65 -2.00
CA ILE A 206 -9.58 5.24 -3.21
C ILE A 206 -9.49 3.72 -3.22
N GLN A 207 -9.91 3.12 -4.32
CA GLN A 207 -9.86 1.69 -4.56
C GLN A 207 -9.00 1.39 -5.76
N ILE A 208 -8.30 0.26 -5.74
CA ILE A 208 -7.60 -0.25 -6.90
C ILE A 208 -8.41 -1.40 -7.50
N LYS A 209 -8.61 -1.40 -8.82
CA LYS A 209 -9.46 -2.38 -9.51
C LYS A 209 -8.98 -3.81 -9.31
N ASP A 210 -7.70 -4.06 -9.54
CA ASP A 210 -6.99 -5.29 -9.23
C ASP A 210 -5.66 -4.89 -8.59
N ILE A 211 -5.51 -5.15 -7.30
CA ILE A 211 -4.36 -4.72 -6.50
C ILE A 211 -3.05 -5.38 -6.94
N HIS A 212 -3.13 -6.51 -7.61
CA HIS A 212 -1.97 -7.29 -8.01
C HIS A 212 -1.55 -7.04 -9.46
N ASN A 213 -2.43 -6.49 -10.29
CA ASN A 213 -2.16 -6.20 -11.70
C ASN A 213 -2.69 -4.81 -12.08
N VAL A 214 -1.80 -3.83 -12.11
CA VAL A 214 -2.13 -2.46 -12.51
C VAL A 214 -1.30 -2.00 -13.70
N SER A 215 -1.88 -1.12 -14.52
CA SER A 215 -1.15 -0.43 -15.57
C SER A 215 -0.33 0.72 -15.01
N PHE A 216 0.81 1.01 -15.64
CA PHE A 216 1.64 2.17 -15.31
C PHE A 216 1.23 3.39 -16.16
N LYS A 217 1.11 4.55 -15.52
CA LYS A 217 0.96 5.84 -16.19
C LYS A 217 1.75 6.91 -15.46
N ARG A 218 2.73 7.46 -16.16
CA ARG A 218 3.51 8.61 -15.67
C ARG A 218 2.61 9.82 -15.49
N ARG A 219 2.74 10.50 -14.35
CA ARG A 219 2.07 11.75 -14.03
C ARG A 219 2.77 12.47 -12.88
N THR A 220 2.62 13.78 -12.84
CA THR A 220 3.06 14.64 -11.73
C THR A 220 2.15 14.53 -10.52
N THR A 221 2.62 14.96 -9.35
CA THR A 221 1.80 15.04 -8.14
C THR A 221 0.56 15.93 -8.34
N TRP A 222 0.65 16.99 -9.16
CA TRP A 222 -0.52 17.81 -9.48
C TRP A 222 -1.53 17.07 -10.37
N GLU A 223 -1.08 16.37 -11.41
CA GLU A 223 -1.96 15.56 -12.27
C GLU A 223 -2.63 14.43 -11.47
N MET A 224 -1.94 13.86 -10.48
CA MET A 224 -2.54 12.90 -9.55
C MET A 224 -3.62 13.54 -8.68
N CYS A 225 -3.38 14.73 -8.13
CA CYS A 225 -4.39 15.51 -7.43
C CYS A 225 -5.64 15.76 -8.30
N GLN A 226 -5.45 16.16 -9.55
CA GLN A 226 -6.55 16.38 -10.49
C GLN A 226 -7.30 15.10 -10.84
N LEU A 227 -6.61 13.96 -10.96
CA LEU A 227 -7.25 12.66 -11.15
C LEU A 227 -8.15 12.29 -9.97
N LEU A 228 -7.65 12.47 -8.74
CA LEU A 228 -8.42 12.23 -7.52
C LEU A 228 -9.66 13.13 -7.49
N ASP A 229 -9.50 14.44 -7.76
CA ASP A 229 -10.59 15.42 -7.74
C ASP A 229 -11.65 15.08 -8.79
N LYS A 230 -11.22 14.71 -10.01
CA LYS A 230 -12.11 14.26 -11.08
C LYS A 230 -12.91 13.02 -10.66
N LYS A 231 -12.26 12.00 -10.08
CA LYS A 231 -12.92 10.76 -9.65
C LYS A 231 -13.93 11.03 -8.52
N TYR A 232 -13.60 11.94 -7.60
CA TYR A 232 -14.50 12.39 -6.55
C TYR A 232 -15.73 13.11 -7.11
N LEU A 233 -15.52 14.11 -7.97
CA LEU A 233 -16.59 14.95 -8.55
C LEU A 233 -17.47 14.20 -9.56
N HIS A 234 -16.95 13.16 -10.22
CA HIS A 234 -17.74 12.29 -11.09
C HIS A 234 -18.67 11.35 -10.33
N SER A 235 -18.52 11.23 -9.01
CA SER A 235 -19.41 10.40 -8.21
C SER A 235 -20.79 11.04 -8.09
N SER A 236 -21.84 10.28 -8.41
CA SER A 236 -23.23 10.72 -8.21
C SER A 236 -23.61 10.96 -6.73
N ARG A 237 -22.74 10.58 -5.79
CA ARG A 237 -22.93 10.78 -4.35
C ARG A 237 -22.16 11.97 -3.78
N ARG A 238 -21.50 12.77 -4.62
CA ARG A 238 -20.74 13.97 -4.20
C ARG A 238 -21.18 15.18 -5.00
N THR A 239 -21.19 16.32 -4.33
CA THR A 239 -21.41 17.62 -4.99
C THR A 239 -20.13 18.44 -5.02
N PHE A 240 -20.15 19.52 -5.80
CA PHE A 240 -19.05 20.49 -5.78
C PHE A 240 -18.89 21.16 -4.41
N GLU A 241 -19.99 21.42 -3.71
CA GLU A 241 -19.97 21.99 -2.35
C GLU A 241 -19.29 21.05 -1.35
N ASP A 242 -19.45 19.73 -1.49
CA ASP A 242 -18.71 18.76 -0.69
C ASP A 242 -17.20 18.89 -0.92
N PHE A 243 -16.78 18.94 -2.18
CA PHE A 243 -15.39 19.13 -2.55
C PHE A 243 -14.84 20.45 -2.02
N TYR A 244 -15.58 21.55 -2.20
CA TYR A 244 -15.18 22.89 -1.77
C TYR A 244 -14.99 22.96 -0.24
N ARG A 245 -15.88 22.33 0.53
CA ARG A 245 -15.73 22.22 2.00
C ARG A 245 -14.46 21.47 2.39
N GLU A 246 -14.15 20.36 1.72
CA GLU A 246 -12.90 19.62 1.95
C GLU A 246 -11.67 20.43 1.51
N ALA A 247 -11.75 21.17 0.40
CA ALA A 247 -10.67 22.01 -0.11
C ALA A 247 -10.32 23.16 0.85
N ILE A 248 -11.33 23.80 1.46
CA ILE A 248 -11.11 24.81 2.52
C ILE A 248 -10.50 24.16 3.75
N LYS A 249 -11.17 23.11 4.27
CA LYS A 249 -10.79 22.44 5.52
C LYS A 249 -9.33 21.95 5.48
N ASN A 250 -8.93 21.35 4.38
CA ASN A 250 -7.59 20.79 4.19
C ASN A 250 -6.63 21.76 3.47
N LYS A 251 -7.05 23.00 3.24
CA LYS A 251 -6.24 24.09 2.65
C LYS A 251 -5.65 23.75 1.27
N TRP A 252 -6.41 23.10 0.41
CA TRP A 252 -6.01 22.74 -0.97
C TRP A 252 -6.08 23.93 -1.94
N ILE A 253 -6.87 24.94 -1.59
CA ILE A 253 -7.03 26.18 -2.35
C ILE A 253 -6.43 27.37 -1.59
N LYS A 254 -6.12 28.43 -2.32
CA LYS A 254 -5.76 29.74 -1.78
C LYS A 254 -7.05 30.49 -1.43
N LEU A 255 -7.06 31.17 -0.29
CA LEU A 255 -8.15 32.02 0.17
C LEU A 255 -7.69 33.47 0.13
#